data_AF-A0A959A785-F1
#
_entry.id   AF-A0A959A785-F1
#
_cell.length_a   1.000
_cell.length_b   1.000
_cell.length_c   1.000
_cell.angle_alpha   90.00
_cell.angle_beta   90.00
_cell.angle_gamma   90.00
#
_symmetry.space_group_name_H-M   'P 1'
#
loop_
_entity.id
_entity.type
_entity.pdbx_description
1 polymer ?
#
loop_
_entity_poly.entity_id
_entity_poly.type
_entity_poly.pdbx_seq_one_letter_code
_entity_poly.pdbx_strand_id
1 'polypeptide(L)'
;MPPLDKFLQVLGRVGISHESHVVAYDDKYGALAAARFWWMLRAVGHRQVQVLDGGMQAALAAGFPANDANVEMPVPSACADEVVVT
;
A
#
# COMPACT_ATOMS: atom_id res chain seq x y z
N MET A 1 -9.45 8.26 9.18
CA MET A 1 -8.51 7.11 9.31
C MET A 1 -9.15 6.08 10.22
N PRO A 2 -9.04 4.77 9.96
CA PRO A 2 -9.42 3.75 10.96
C PRO A 2 -8.52 3.83 12.21
N PRO A 3 -8.84 3.11 13.30
CA PRO A 3 -7.95 2.99 14.45
C PRO A 3 -6.55 2.52 14.03
N LEU A 4 -5.52 3.13 14.63
CA LEU A 4 -4.13 2.93 14.21
C LEU A 4 -3.72 1.45 14.27
N ASP A 5 -4.01 0.76 15.37
CA ASP A 5 -3.63 -0.65 15.55
C ASP A 5 -4.24 -1.56 14.47
N LYS A 6 -5.50 -1.28 14.10
CA LYS A 6 -6.18 -2.03 13.04
C LYS A 6 -5.55 -1.76 11.68
N PHE A 7 -5.15 -0.52 11.42
CA PHE A 7 -4.46 -0.19 10.18
C PHE A 7 -3.09 -0.87 10.08
N LEU A 8 -2.27 -0.78 11.14
CA LEU A 8 -0.94 -1.41 11.17
C LEU A 8 -1.02 -2.93 11.07
N GLN A 9 -2.00 -3.56 11.73
CA GLN A 9 -2.24 -5.00 11.62
C GLN A 9 -2.56 -5.42 10.18
N VAL A 10 -3.34 -4.62 9.45
CA VAL A 10 -3.65 -4.89 8.04
C VAL A 10 -2.40 -4.73 7.18
N LEU A 11 -1.61 -3.66 7.37
CA LEU A 11 -0.37 -3.45 6.62
C LEU A 11 0.60 -4.63 6.78
N GLY A 12 0.83 -5.08 8.02
CA GLY A 12 1.68 -6.25 8.28
C GLY A 12 1.15 -7.53 7.63
N ARG A 13 -0.17 -7.76 7.69
CA ARG A 13 -0.82 -8.92 7.07
C ARG A 13 -0.66 -8.96 5.54
N VAL A 14 -0.58 -7.80 4.88
CA VAL A 14 -0.37 -7.69 3.42
C VAL A 14 1.10 -7.54 3.04
N GLY A 15 2.03 -7.72 3.99
CA GLY A 15 3.47 -7.70 3.71
C GLY A 15 4.10 -6.31 3.65
N ILE A 16 3.35 -5.23 3.95
CA ILE A 16 3.88 -3.86 3.91
C ILE A 16 4.64 -3.57 5.21
N SER A 17 5.95 -3.41 5.10
CA SER A 17 6.85 -2.97 6.17
C SER A 17 7.23 -1.49 6.00
N HIS A 18 8.07 -0.97 6.90
CA HIS A 18 8.64 0.37 6.78
C HIS A 18 9.56 0.54 5.55
N GLU A 19 10.12 -0.55 5.05
CA GLU A 19 11.06 -0.57 3.91
C GLU A 19 10.37 -0.75 2.57
N SER A 20 9.12 -1.23 2.57
CA SER A 20 8.35 -1.45 1.35
C SER A 20 8.22 -0.16 0.54
N HIS A 21 8.35 -0.27 -0.78
CA HIS A 21 8.01 0.80 -1.69
C HIS A 21 6.59 0.54 -2.23
N VAL A 22 5.65 1.40 -1.85
CA VAL A 22 4.24 1.25 -2.20
C VAL A 22 3.86 2.21 -3.34
N VAL A 23 3.28 1.67 -4.41
CA VAL A 23 2.63 2.45 -5.47
C VAL A 23 1.13 2.16 -5.42
N ALA A 24 0.34 3.16 -5.03
CA ALA A 24 -1.11 3.04 -4.92
C ALA A 24 -1.78 3.45 -6.22
N TYR A 25 -2.77 2.68 -6.68
CA TYR A 25 -3.64 3.02 -7.81
C TYR A 25 -5.07 2.54 -7.52
N ASP A 26 -6.04 3.10 -8.22
CA ASP A 26 -7.44 2.69 -8.18
C ASP A 26 -8.06 2.77 -9.59
N ASP A 27 -9.33 2.38 -9.69
CA ASP A 27 -10.14 2.45 -10.91
C ASP A 27 -10.79 3.84 -11.12
N LYS A 28 -10.37 4.86 -10.36
CA LYS A 28 -10.89 6.23 -10.36
C LYS A 28 -9.78 7.25 -10.55
N TYR A 29 -8.89 6.98 -11.52
CA TYR A 29 -7.78 7.86 -11.89
C TYR A 29 -6.79 8.16 -10.75
N GLY A 30 -6.73 7.30 -9.73
CA GLY A 30 -5.88 7.49 -8.55
C GLY A 30 -6.40 8.52 -7.55
N ALA A 31 -7.56 9.14 -7.80
CA ALA A 31 -8.00 10.33 -7.08
C ALA A 31 -8.78 10.04 -5.79
N LEU A 32 -9.30 8.82 -5.62
CA LEU A 32 -10.19 8.49 -4.50
C LEU A 32 -9.51 7.55 -3.51
N ALA A 33 -9.60 6.24 -3.74
CA ALA A 33 -9.10 5.24 -2.82
C ALA A 33 -7.58 5.27 -2.73
N ALA A 34 -6.89 5.44 -3.86
CA ALA A 34 -5.43 5.49 -3.91
C ALA A 34 -4.88 6.71 -3.16
N ALA A 35 -5.40 7.91 -3.43
CA ALA A 35 -5.02 9.12 -2.71
C ALA A 35 -5.29 9.02 -1.20
N ARG A 36 -6.43 8.44 -0.81
CA ARG A 36 -6.78 8.22 0.60
C ARG A 36 -5.80 7.26 1.27
N PHE A 37 -5.42 6.18 0.60
CA PHE A 37 -4.46 5.20 1.12
C PHE A 37 -3.05 5.78 1.21
N TRP A 38 -2.61 6.52 0.20
CA TRP A 38 -1.37 7.31 0.21
C TRP A 38 -1.31 8.24 1.43
N TRP A 39 -2.37 9.00 1.69
CA TRP A 39 -2.42 9.88 2.86
C TRP A 39 -2.31 9.10 4.17
N MET A 40 -2.91 7.91 4.28
CA MET A 40 -2.83 7.09 5.49
C MET A 40 -1.42 6.58 5.74
N LEU A 41 -0.73 6.10 4.69
CA LEU A 41 0.66 5.66 4.78
C LEU A 41 1.57 6.81 5.21
N ARG A 42 1.37 8.01 4.64
CA ARG A 42 2.10 9.21 5.05
C ARG A 42 1.81 9.61 6.49
N ALA A 43 0.56 9.49 6.94
CA ALA A 43 0.16 9.82 8.32
C ALA A 43 0.84 8.91 9.37
N VAL A 44 1.14 7.66 9.03
CA VAL A 44 1.89 6.72 9.90
C VAL A 44 3.41 6.75 9.68
N GLY A 45 3.91 7.71 8.92
CA GLY A 45 5.36 7.91 8.71
C GLY A 45 5.98 7.09 7.59
N HIS A 46 5.20 6.32 6.82
CA HIS A 46 5.70 5.57 5.67
C HIS A 46 5.96 6.54 4.50
N ARG A 47 7.24 6.73 4.16
CA ARG A 47 7.67 7.77 3.19
C ARG A 47 7.72 7.28 1.74
N GLN A 48 8.02 5.99 1.54
CA GLN A 48 8.21 5.39 0.22
C GLN A 48 6.87 5.04 -0.44
N VAL A 49 5.98 6.03 -0.56
CA VAL A 49 4.64 5.86 -1.14
C VAL A 49 4.36 6.87 -2.24
N GLN A 50 3.83 6.38 -3.36
CA GLN A 50 3.46 7.14 -4.55
C GLN A 50 2.04 6.78 -4.99
N VAL A 51 1.38 7.68 -5.71
CA VAL A 51 0.10 7.41 -6.38
C VAL A 51 0.35 7.40 -7.88
N LEU A 52 -0.18 6.40 -8.57
CA LEU A 52 -0.10 6.33 -10.02
C LEU A 52 -1.02 7.38 -10.64
N ASP A 53 -0.42 8.33 -11.36
CA ASP A 53 -1.17 9.38 -12.06
C ASP A 53 -2.06 8.77 -13.15
N GLY A 54 -3.35 9.09 -13.12
CA GLY A 54 -4.37 8.51 -13.99
C GLY A 54 -4.79 7.07 -13.65
N GLY A 55 -4.28 6.50 -12.55
CA GLY A 55 -4.74 5.21 -12.00
C GLY A 55 -4.60 4.01 -12.95
N MET A 56 -5.47 3.02 -12.79
CA MET A 56 -5.46 1.80 -13.61
C MET A 56 -5.63 2.11 -15.10
N GLN A 57 -6.39 3.14 -15.45
CA GLN A 57 -6.65 3.56 -16.82
C GLN A 57 -5.35 3.98 -17.53
N ALA A 58 -4.53 4.80 -16.87
CA ALA A 58 -3.24 5.21 -17.42
C ALA A 58 -2.27 4.04 -17.53
N ALA A 59 -2.26 3.11 -16.57
CA ALA A 59 -1.46 1.89 -16.65
C ALA A 59 -1.80 1.07 -17.90
N LEU A 60 -3.10 0.81 -18.12
CA LEU A 60 -3.56 0.04 -19.27
C LEU A 60 -3.26 0.75 -20.58
N ALA A 61 -3.48 2.07 -20.65
CA ALA A 61 -3.18 2.87 -21.83
C ALA A 61 -1.66 2.90 -22.16
N ALA A 62 -0.81 2.82 -21.14
CA ALA A 62 0.64 2.71 -21.30
C ALA A 62 1.12 1.27 -21.62
N GLY A 63 0.21 0.30 -21.71
CA GLY A 63 0.52 -1.09 -22.08
C GLY A 63 1.04 -1.95 -20.93
N PHE A 64 0.83 -1.56 -19.67
CA PHE A 64 1.16 -2.44 -18.54
C PHE A 64 0.26 -3.67 -18.52
N PRO A 65 0.80 -4.88 -18.24
CA PRO A 65 0.00 -6.09 -18.17
C PRO A 65 -0.93 -6.05 -16.96
N ALA A 66 -2.18 -6.47 -17.16
CA ALA A 66 -3.12 -6.73 -16.07
C ALA A 66 -3.23 -8.24 -15.85
N ASN A 67 -3.24 -8.65 -14.58
CA ASN A 67 -3.48 -10.04 -14.19
C ASN A 67 -4.88 -10.15 -13.58
N ASP A 68 -5.69 -11.04 -14.14
CA ASP A 68 -6.99 -11.43 -13.54
C ASP A 68 -6.84 -12.64 -12.61
N ALA A 69 -5.63 -13.18 -12.49
CA ALA A 69 -5.32 -14.31 -11.64
C ALA A 69 -5.35 -13.89 -10.16
N ASN A 70 -5.87 -14.78 -9.31
CA ASN A 70 -5.78 -14.62 -7.86
C ASN A 70 -4.30 -14.74 -7.45
N VAL A 71 -3.67 -13.60 -7.17
CA VAL A 71 -2.26 -13.55 -6.74
C VAL A 71 -2.20 -14.00 -5.29
N GLU A 72 -1.30 -14.94 -4.99
CA GLU A 72 -1.07 -15.37 -3.63
C GLU A 72 -0.55 -14.21 -2.80
N MET A 73 -1.14 -13.99 -1.63
CA MET A 73 -0.77 -12.88 -0.75
C MET A 73 0.73 -12.99 -0.41
N PRO A 74 1.49 -11.89 -0.51
CA PRO A 74 2.89 -11.91 -0.09
C PRO A 74 2.99 -12.35 1.37
N VAL A 75 4.04 -13.11 1.67
CA VAL A 75 4.35 -13.52 3.05
C VAL A 75 4.36 -12.27 3.93
N PRO A 76 3.65 -12.27 5.08
CA PRO A 76 3.66 -11.14 6.00
C PRO A 76 5.11 -10.74 6.31
N SER A 77 5.41 -9.45 6.16
CA SER A 77 6.71 -8.93 6.61
C SER A 77 6.77 -9.15 8.11
N ALA A 78 7.74 -9.93 8.57
CA ALA A 78 8.03 -10.01 10.00
C ALA A 78 8.32 -8.59 10.51
N CYS A 79 7.78 -8.23 11.67
CA CYS A 79 8.23 -7.03 12.37
C CYS A 79 9.73 -7.15 12.57
N ALA A 80 10.52 -6.32 11.89
CA ALA A 80 11.89 -6.07 12.32
C ALA A 80 11.83 -5.41 13.70
N ASP A 81 12.49 -6.08 14.64
CA ASP A 81 12.90 -5.65 15.98
C ASP A 81 11.84 -5.50 17.09
N GLU A 82 11.96 -6.45 18.01
CA GLU A 82 11.85 -6.33 19.47
C GLU A 82 11.57 -4.90 19.97
N VAL A 83 10.32 -4.65 20.37
CA VAL A 83 10.04 -3.60 21.35
C VAL A 83 10.57 -4.12 22.69
N VAL A 84 11.87 -3.93 22.95
CA VAL A 84 12.41 -3.97 24.30
C VAL A 84 11.87 -2.74 25.01
N VAL A 85 10.83 -2.95 25.82
CA VAL A 85 10.48 -2.02 26.87
C VAL A 85 11.51 -2.23 27.99
N THR A 86 12.55 -1.40 27.99
CA THR A 86 13.35 -1.06 29.19
C THR A 86 13.24 0.42 29.45
#